data_AF-N4WT90-F1
#
_entry.id   AF-N4WT90-F1
#
_cell.length_a   1.000
_cell.length_b   1.000
_cell.length_c   1.000
_cell.angle_alpha   90.00
_cell.angle_beta   90.00
_cell.angle_gamma   90.00
#
_symmetry.space_group_name_H-M   'P 1'
#
loop_
_entity.id
_entity.type
_entity.pdbx_description
1 polymer ?
#
loop_
_entity_poly.entity_id
_entity_poly.type
_entity_poly.pdbx_seq_one_letter_code
_entity_poly.pdbx_strand_id
1 'polypeptide(L)'
;MRFQPSFLFIGCAAAASVPQLAPRHNSGPDEVFGVVCPVLFEGRIPVDATLEWFDTNSRHKPFEMTVDDRSIFKGRRSPPETCIRRAGLIMPGDKNDDRADAADNDTVTYHWSVHQNVEKPLNFSHEYMNVWHERADFTGNQFTLVGGLSIFETPILFDQWQDFAVQVDHTKGTLKVFYSAGAAPLQPVTEATPNNNTGLGQLQVGILKKPTDTTNIDLNGYQGPIPFCLFDKTL
;
A
#
# COMPACT_ATOMS: atom_id res chain seq x y z
N MET A 1 -25.08 12.47 -29.72
CA MET A 1 -24.79 13.10 -28.42
C MET A 1 -23.36 12.78 -28.04
N ARG A 2 -22.53 13.82 -27.85
CA ARG A 2 -21.13 13.68 -27.45
C ARG A 2 -21.06 13.62 -25.92
N PHE A 3 -20.39 12.61 -25.37
CA PHE A 3 -20.00 12.57 -23.97
C PHE A 3 -18.66 13.30 -23.81
N GLN A 4 -18.64 14.37 -23.01
CA GLN A 4 -17.41 14.95 -22.45
C GLN A 4 -17.19 14.33 -21.06
N PRO A 5 -15.97 13.93 -20.70
CA PRO A 5 -15.63 13.72 -19.30
C PRO A 5 -15.25 15.08 -18.68
N SER A 6 -15.92 15.42 -17.59
CA SER A 6 -15.61 16.57 -16.75
C SER A 6 -14.32 16.29 -15.98
N PHE A 7 -13.30 17.09 -16.22
CA PHE A 7 -12.10 17.17 -15.40
C PHE A 7 -12.47 17.81 -14.05
N LEU A 8 -12.15 17.14 -12.93
CA LEU A 8 -12.22 17.75 -11.61
C LEU A 8 -10.80 17.85 -11.03
N PHE A 9 -10.40 19.09 -10.77
CA PHE A 9 -9.10 19.51 -10.26
C PHE A 9 -8.87 19.02 -8.83
N ILE A 10 -7.70 18.43 -8.57
CA ILE A 10 -7.13 18.32 -7.22
C ILE A 10 -6.00 19.33 -7.14
N GLY A 11 -6.08 20.25 -6.19
CA GLY A 11 -5.02 21.17 -5.86
C GLY A 11 -4.86 21.26 -4.36
N CYS A 12 -3.63 21.05 -3.85
CA CYS A 12 -3.20 21.73 -2.65
C CYS A 12 -1.67 21.82 -2.53
N ALA A 13 -1.18 23.03 -2.83
CA ALA A 13 -0.07 23.78 -2.22
C ALA A 13 1.18 23.03 -1.70
N ALA A 14 2.27 23.20 -2.46
CA ALA A 14 3.66 23.01 -2.03
C ALA A 14 4.06 23.96 -0.87
N ALA A 15 4.99 23.52 -0.01
CA ALA A 15 5.73 24.43 0.86
C ALA A 15 7.16 23.95 1.11
N ALA A 16 8.11 24.82 0.75
CA ALA A 16 9.55 24.67 0.97
C ALA A 16 9.93 24.74 2.46
N SER A 17 11.00 24.04 2.83
CA SER A 17 11.57 23.94 4.17
C SER A 17 12.49 25.10 4.53
N VAL A 18 12.31 25.67 5.74
CA VAL A 18 13.32 26.50 6.44
C VAL A 18 13.67 25.78 7.76
N PRO A 19 14.94 25.61 8.13
CA PRO A 19 15.31 24.93 9.38
C PRO A 19 15.33 25.92 10.54
N GLN A 20 14.71 25.59 11.67
CA GLN A 20 14.93 26.34 12.91
C GLN A 20 15.00 25.40 14.13
N LEU A 21 16.02 25.69 14.94
CA LEU A 21 16.62 24.86 15.99
C LEU A 21 15.64 24.43 17.11
N ALA A 22 15.80 23.19 17.58
CA ALA A 22 15.20 22.68 18.81
C ALA A 22 16.02 23.07 20.06
N PRO A 23 15.39 23.33 21.22
CA PRO A 23 16.10 23.44 22.50
C PRO A 23 16.31 22.05 23.13
N ARG A 24 17.50 21.88 23.75
CA ARG A 24 17.92 20.71 24.52
C ARG A 24 17.02 20.50 25.74
N HIS A 25 16.67 19.25 26.04
CA HIS A 25 16.16 18.85 27.35
C HIS A 25 17.07 17.77 27.96
N ASN A 26 17.47 18.01 29.22
CA ASN A 26 18.45 17.25 29.99
C ASN A 26 17.97 15.83 30.33
N SER A 27 18.91 14.89 30.28
CA SER A 27 18.79 13.48 30.62
C SER A 27 18.84 13.22 32.13
N GLY A 28 17.87 12.45 32.64
CA GLY A 28 17.96 11.69 33.89
C GLY A 28 18.24 10.19 33.60
N PRO A 29 18.64 9.39 34.61
CA PRO A 29 19.34 8.12 34.40
C PRO A 29 18.41 6.93 34.10
N ASP A 30 19.02 5.95 33.45
CA ASP A 30 18.47 4.76 32.78
C ASP A 30 17.42 3.94 33.55
N GLU A 31 16.26 3.78 32.91
CA GLU A 31 15.32 2.68 33.16
C GLU A 31 15.36 1.73 31.95
N VAL A 32 15.80 0.50 32.19
CA VAL A 32 15.85 -0.58 31.20
C VAL A 32 14.42 -1.01 30.87
N PHE A 33 13.86 -0.47 29.79
CA PHE A 33 12.60 -0.96 29.22
C PHE A 33 12.79 -1.46 27.80
N GLY A 34 12.63 -2.77 27.67
CA GLY A 34 12.17 -3.45 26.46
C GLY A 34 13.13 -3.38 25.28
N VAL A 35 13.65 -4.52 24.88
CA VAL A 35 14.07 -4.68 23.49
C VAL A 35 12.80 -4.57 22.63
N VAL A 36 12.42 -3.33 22.31
CA VAL A 36 11.58 -3.03 21.17
C VAL A 36 12.50 -3.28 19.99
N CYS A 37 12.45 -4.48 19.42
CA CYS A 37 12.96 -4.66 18.07
C CYS A 37 12.08 -3.75 17.21
N PRO A 38 12.56 -2.60 16.68
CA PRO A 38 11.77 -1.91 15.69
C PRO A 38 11.55 -2.91 14.56
N VAL A 39 10.32 -3.02 14.07
CA VAL A 39 10.09 -3.66 12.79
C VAL A 39 10.79 -2.77 11.77
N LEU A 40 12.04 -3.11 11.48
CA LEU A 40 12.85 -2.42 10.51
C LEU A 40 12.47 -2.98 9.14
N PHE A 41 11.60 -2.26 8.44
CA PHE A 41 11.37 -2.50 7.03
C PHE A 41 12.60 -2.02 6.27
N GLU A 42 13.46 -2.95 5.92
CA GLU A 42 14.61 -2.74 5.05
C GLU A 42 14.14 -3.11 3.64
N GLY A 43 13.91 -2.10 2.80
CA GLY A 43 13.41 -2.26 1.43
C GLY A 43 14.51 -2.47 0.38
N ARG A 44 15.79 -2.59 0.78
CA ARG A 44 16.91 -2.81 -0.13
C ARG A 44 17.19 -4.30 -0.21
N ILE A 45 16.67 -4.91 -1.25
CA ILE A 45 16.95 -6.29 -1.63
C ILE A 45 18.44 -6.39 -2.03
N PRO A 46 19.25 -7.26 -1.40
CA PRO A 46 20.64 -7.45 -1.80
C PRO A 46 20.73 -7.85 -3.28
N VAL A 47 21.78 -7.38 -3.96
CA VAL A 47 21.94 -7.55 -5.42
C VAL A 47 22.03 -9.02 -5.86
N ASP A 48 22.38 -9.91 -4.94
CA ASP A 48 22.48 -11.35 -5.09
C ASP A 48 21.27 -12.10 -4.49
N ALA A 49 20.23 -11.37 -4.05
CA ALA A 49 19.08 -11.99 -3.46
C ALA A 49 18.29 -12.82 -4.47
N THR A 50 18.02 -14.06 -4.09
CA THR A 50 17.12 -14.95 -4.81
C THR A 50 15.74 -14.90 -4.15
N LEU A 51 14.71 -15.34 -4.88
CA LEU A 51 13.34 -15.47 -4.33
C LEU A 51 13.32 -16.32 -3.05
N GLU A 52 14.13 -17.38 -3.00
CA GLU A 52 14.29 -18.28 -1.83
C GLU A 52 14.66 -17.54 -0.54
N TRP A 53 15.33 -16.39 -0.64
CA TRP A 53 15.66 -15.58 0.54
C TRP A 53 14.38 -15.06 1.21
N PHE A 54 13.40 -14.57 0.43
CA PHE A 54 12.13 -14.08 0.97
C PHE A 54 11.29 -15.21 1.56
N ASP A 55 11.41 -16.42 1.01
CA ASP A 55 10.65 -17.61 1.43
C ASP A 55 11.27 -18.34 2.64
N THR A 56 12.43 -17.88 3.13
CA THR A 56 13.08 -18.49 4.30
C THR A 56 12.40 -18.03 5.60
N ASN A 57 11.43 -18.81 6.08
CA ASN A 57 10.66 -18.55 7.33
C ASN A 57 11.51 -18.32 8.59
N SER A 58 12.77 -18.76 8.62
CA SER A 58 13.67 -18.50 9.74
C SER A 58 14.27 -17.09 9.73
N ARG A 59 14.15 -16.36 8.61
CA ARG A 59 14.71 -15.01 8.41
C ARG A 59 13.63 -13.93 8.34
N HIS A 60 12.46 -14.28 7.83
CA HIS A 60 11.36 -13.34 7.63
C HIS A 60 10.10 -13.82 8.33
N LYS A 61 9.31 -12.88 8.82
CA LYS A 61 7.99 -13.15 9.38
C LYS A 61 6.98 -12.27 8.64
N PRO A 62 5.85 -12.84 8.18
CA PRO A 62 4.76 -12.02 7.67
C PRO A 62 4.21 -11.16 8.81
N PHE A 63 3.63 -10.02 8.45
CA PHE A 63 2.85 -9.19 9.37
C PHE A 63 1.37 -9.25 8.96
N GLU A 64 0.48 -9.19 9.95
CA GLU A 64 -0.96 -9.09 9.71
C GLU A 64 -1.37 -7.61 9.72
N MET A 65 -2.18 -7.21 8.75
CA MET A 65 -2.82 -5.90 8.71
C MET A 65 -4.31 -6.06 8.99
N THR A 66 -4.82 -5.25 9.92
CA THR A 66 -6.24 -5.23 10.27
C THR A 66 -6.76 -3.81 10.19
N VAL A 67 -7.95 -3.65 9.63
CA VAL A 67 -8.70 -2.40 9.65
C VAL A 67 -10.00 -2.59 10.43
N ASP A 68 -10.33 -1.61 11.27
CA ASP A 68 -11.61 -1.55 12.00
C ASP A 68 -12.16 -0.12 11.98
N ASP A 69 -13.27 0.15 12.67
CA ASP A 69 -13.91 1.48 12.66
C ASP A 69 -13.05 2.63 13.21
N ARG A 70 -11.93 2.32 13.87
CA ARG A 70 -10.96 3.30 14.37
C ARG A 70 -9.84 3.57 13.38
N SER A 71 -9.71 2.78 12.31
CA SER A 71 -8.69 2.91 11.27
C SER A 71 -8.96 4.09 10.32
N ILE A 72 -9.10 5.30 10.89
CA ILE A 72 -9.38 6.53 10.15
C ILE A 72 -8.05 7.23 9.87
N PHE A 73 -7.73 7.42 8.59
CA PHE A 73 -6.54 8.17 8.22
C PHE A 73 -6.75 9.66 8.44
N LYS A 74 -5.71 10.33 8.94
CA LYS A 74 -5.66 11.78 9.09
C LYS A 74 -4.29 12.28 8.65
N GLY A 75 -4.24 12.88 7.46
CA GLY A 75 -3.04 13.54 6.96
C GLY A 75 -2.63 14.72 7.86
N ARG A 76 -1.36 15.14 7.77
CA ARG A 76 -0.82 16.27 8.58
C ARG A 76 -1.61 17.57 8.42
N ARG A 77 -2.22 17.81 7.26
CA ARG A 77 -2.97 19.03 6.92
C ARG A 77 -4.40 18.76 6.44
N SER A 78 -4.87 17.53 6.56
CA SER A 78 -6.18 17.11 6.05
C SER A 78 -7.14 16.80 7.20
N PRO A 79 -8.47 17.03 7.04
CA PRO A 79 -9.44 16.48 7.96
C PRO A 79 -9.36 14.94 7.95
N PRO A 80 -9.84 14.26 9.01
CA PRO A 80 -9.94 12.81 9.01
C PRO A 80 -10.80 12.30 7.85
N GLU A 81 -10.33 11.27 7.15
CA GLU A 81 -11.06 10.56 6.08
C GLU A 81 -12.06 9.59 6.71
N THR A 82 -13.13 10.11 7.30
CA THR A 82 -14.05 9.33 8.14
C THR A 82 -14.80 8.23 7.40
N CYS A 83 -14.84 8.29 6.07
CA CYS A 83 -15.52 7.31 5.24
C CYS A 83 -14.57 6.30 4.58
N ILE A 84 -13.29 6.27 4.94
CA ILE A 84 -12.35 5.22 4.53
C ILE A 84 -11.86 4.49 5.79
N ARG A 85 -11.49 3.21 5.67
CA ARG A 85 -10.67 2.51 6.68
C ARG A 85 -9.32 2.16 6.09
N ARG A 86 -8.25 2.67 6.69
CA ARG A 86 -6.90 2.52 6.18
C ARG A 86 -5.92 2.15 7.28
N ALA A 87 -5.13 1.12 7.00
CA ALA A 87 -3.89 0.82 7.68
C ALA A 87 -2.84 0.54 6.60
N GLY A 88 -1.68 1.18 6.68
CA GLY A 88 -0.67 1.01 5.63
C GLY A 88 0.68 1.54 6.04
N LEU A 89 1.69 1.06 5.32
CA LEU A 89 3.09 1.40 5.45
C LEU A 89 3.54 2.06 4.15
N ILE A 90 4.51 2.96 4.29
CA ILE A 90 5.27 3.54 3.19
C ILE A 90 6.70 3.02 3.33
N MET A 91 7.32 2.64 2.21
CA MET A 91 8.66 2.09 2.24
C MET A 91 9.68 3.14 2.71
N PRO A 92 10.55 2.83 3.69
CA PRO A 92 11.59 3.75 4.11
C PRO A 92 12.56 4.05 2.96
N GLY A 93 12.65 5.33 2.57
CA GLY A 93 13.54 5.78 1.50
C GLY A 93 12.88 5.92 0.13
N ASP A 94 11.64 5.48 -0.01
CA ASP A 94 10.75 5.80 -1.12
C ASP A 94 10.19 7.22 -0.91
N LYS A 95 10.64 8.14 -1.74
CA LYS A 95 10.41 9.57 -1.62
C LYS A 95 9.29 9.98 -2.55
N ASN A 96 8.49 10.93 -2.08
CA ASN A 96 7.37 11.43 -2.85
C ASN A 96 7.76 12.31 -4.07
N ASP A 97 8.98 12.85 -4.11
CA ASP A 97 9.40 13.73 -5.21
C ASP A 97 9.67 12.91 -6.48
N ASP A 98 9.27 13.43 -7.65
CA ASP A 98 9.44 12.78 -8.95
C ASP A 98 10.90 12.38 -9.22
N ARG A 99 11.17 11.08 -9.44
CA ARG A 99 12.50 10.48 -9.69
C ARG A 99 13.48 10.65 -8.56
N ALA A 100 13.00 10.77 -7.32
CA ALA A 100 13.85 11.07 -6.18
C ALA A 100 14.57 9.85 -5.58
N ASP A 101 14.22 8.64 -6.02
CA ASP A 101 14.87 7.40 -5.63
C ASP A 101 14.85 6.31 -6.74
N ALA A 102 15.35 5.13 -6.41
CA ALA A 102 15.55 4.04 -7.37
C ALA A 102 14.24 3.37 -7.81
N ALA A 103 13.15 3.49 -7.04
CA ALA A 103 11.84 2.93 -7.39
C ALA A 103 11.19 3.66 -8.58
N ASP A 104 11.69 4.86 -8.89
CA ASP A 104 11.17 5.73 -9.95
C ASP A 104 11.97 5.67 -11.28
N ASN A 105 13.05 4.90 -11.32
CA ASN A 105 14.02 4.94 -12.41
C ASN A 105 14.09 3.60 -13.16
N ASP A 106 14.26 3.70 -14.49
CA ASP A 106 14.41 2.56 -15.41
C ASP A 106 13.26 1.55 -15.31
N THR A 107 13.58 0.28 -15.00
CA THR A 107 12.60 -0.80 -14.84
C THR A 107 12.65 -1.32 -13.42
N VAL A 108 11.53 -1.21 -12.72
CA VAL A 108 11.39 -1.62 -11.32
C VAL A 108 10.35 -2.71 -11.22
N THR A 109 10.61 -3.72 -10.39
CA THR A 109 9.63 -4.80 -10.13
C THR A 109 9.26 -4.79 -8.66
N TYR A 110 7.99 -4.54 -8.39
CA TYR A 110 7.40 -4.55 -7.05
C TYR A 110 6.89 -5.94 -6.74
N HIS A 111 7.36 -6.54 -5.64
CA HIS A 111 6.97 -7.89 -5.22
C HIS A 111 6.21 -7.83 -3.91
N TRP A 112 5.14 -8.62 -3.79
CA TRP A 112 4.44 -8.84 -2.54
C TRP A 112 3.67 -10.16 -2.57
N SER A 113 3.42 -10.72 -1.38
CA SER A 113 2.55 -11.88 -1.22
C SER A 113 1.44 -11.54 -0.24
N VAL A 114 0.24 -12.07 -0.49
CA VAL A 114 -0.92 -11.90 0.39
C VAL A 114 -1.51 -13.26 0.74
N HIS A 115 -2.05 -13.35 1.95
CA HIS A 115 -2.82 -14.49 2.42
C HIS A 115 -4.00 -13.98 3.25
N GLN A 116 -5.20 -14.44 2.94
CA GLN A 116 -6.40 -14.04 3.69
C GLN A 116 -6.47 -14.77 5.03
N ASN A 117 -6.92 -14.07 6.07
CA ASN A 117 -7.24 -14.70 7.34
C ASN A 117 -8.70 -15.24 7.28
N VAL A 118 -8.87 -16.56 7.23
CA VAL A 118 -10.20 -17.21 7.12
C VAL A 118 -11.07 -16.98 8.35
N GLU A 119 -10.48 -16.70 9.51
CA GLU A 119 -11.22 -16.39 10.74
C GLU A 119 -11.70 -14.93 10.75
N LYS A 120 -11.10 -14.07 9.92
CA LYS A 120 -11.40 -12.64 9.79
C LYS A 120 -11.41 -12.21 8.31
N PRO A 121 -12.32 -12.76 7.49
CA PRO A 121 -12.33 -12.51 6.07
C PRO A 121 -12.71 -11.04 5.78
N LEU A 122 -12.18 -10.50 4.68
CA LEU A 122 -12.63 -9.21 4.15
C LEU A 122 -14.11 -9.26 3.77
N ASN A 123 -14.83 -8.15 3.98
CA ASN A 123 -16.20 -8.02 3.52
C ASN A 123 -16.22 -7.58 2.05
N PHE A 124 -16.39 -8.52 1.12
CA PHE A 124 -16.36 -8.28 -0.33
C PHE A 124 -17.57 -7.51 -0.89
N SER A 125 -18.51 -7.02 -0.07
CA SER A 125 -19.45 -5.99 -0.52
C SER A 125 -18.78 -4.63 -0.76
N HIS A 126 -17.55 -4.45 -0.27
CA HIS A 126 -16.74 -3.24 -0.40
C HIS A 126 -15.55 -3.46 -1.33
N GLU A 127 -15.07 -2.37 -1.93
CA GLU A 127 -13.81 -2.36 -2.67
C GLU A 127 -12.63 -2.15 -1.70
N TYR A 128 -11.55 -2.91 -1.91
CA TYR A 128 -10.31 -2.79 -1.14
C TYR A 128 -9.13 -2.49 -2.07
N MET A 129 -8.20 -1.67 -1.57
CA MET A 129 -6.86 -1.50 -2.15
C MET A 129 -5.82 -2.06 -1.19
N ASN A 130 -4.91 -2.90 -1.68
CA ASN A 130 -3.89 -3.54 -0.82
C ASN A 130 -2.47 -3.01 -1.09
N VAL A 131 -2.12 -2.81 -2.36
CA VAL A 131 -0.84 -2.26 -2.77
C VAL A 131 -1.10 -1.23 -3.86
N TRP A 132 -0.57 -0.03 -3.70
CA TRP A 132 -0.71 1.04 -4.68
C TRP A 132 0.51 1.94 -4.70
N HIS A 133 0.87 2.40 -5.90
CA HIS A 133 1.92 3.38 -6.09
C HIS A 133 1.28 4.72 -6.41
N GLU A 134 1.24 5.58 -5.40
CA GLU A 134 0.58 6.88 -5.43
C GLU A 134 1.43 7.89 -6.19
N ARG A 135 0.77 8.74 -7.00
CA ARG A 135 1.44 9.83 -7.68
C ARG A 135 1.94 10.89 -6.70
N ALA A 136 3.08 11.50 -6.98
CA ALA A 136 3.68 12.57 -6.17
C ALA A 136 2.72 13.73 -5.90
N ASP A 137 1.82 14.00 -6.84
CA ASP A 137 0.81 15.06 -6.79
C ASP A 137 -0.51 14.62 -6.16
N PHE A 138 -0.63 13.36 -5.71
CA PHE A 138 -1.81 12.76 -5.10
C PHE A 138 -3.06 12.78 -6.00
N THR A 139 -2.87 12.81 -7.32
CA THR A 139 -3.98 12.84 -8.30
C THR A 139 -4.40 11.46 -8.79
N GLY A 140 -3.71 10.40 -8.39
CA GLY A 140 -4.01 9.04 -8.78
C GLY A 140 -2.84 8.09 -8.55
N ASN A 141 -2.94 6.88 -9.09
CA ASN A 141 -1.96 5.81 -8.91
C ASN A 141 -1.35 5.36 -10.24
N GLN A 142 -0.09 4.93 -10.24
CA GLN A 142 0.55 4.27 -11.39
C GLN A 142 0.07 2.84 -11.57
N PHE A 143 -0.15 2.14 -10.45
CA PHE A 143 -0.85 0.87 -10.38
C PHE A 143 -1.54 0.74 -9.03
N THR A 144 -2.54 -0.13 -8.96
CA THR A 144 -3.27 -0.45 -7.72
C THR A 144 -3.77 -1.88 -7.81
N LEU A 145 -3.60 -2.65 -6.74
CA LEU A 145 -4.29 -3.92 -6.56
C LEU A 145 -5.68 -3.65 -5.96
N VAL A 146 -6.72 -3.78 -6.78
CA VAL A 146 -8.14 -3.60 -6.42
C VAL A 146 -8.97 -4.83 -6.76
N GLY A 147 -10.17 -4.94 -6.18
CA GLY A 147 -11.25 -5.76 -6.76
C GLY A 147 -12.11 -4.92 -7.71
N GLY A 148 -11.83 -4.93 -9.02
CA GLY A 148 -12.52 -4.12 -10.03
C GLY A 148 -11.85 -4.17 -11.41
N LEU A 149 -12.17 -3.23 -12.34
CA LEU A 149 -11.60 -3.17 -13.71
C LEU A 149 -10.07 -3.26 -13.66
N SER A 150 -9.55 -4.42 -14.05
CA SER A 150 -8.18 -4.80 -13.79
C SER A 150 -7.45 -5.13 -15.09
N ILE A 151 -6.13 -4.99 -15.03
CA ILE A 151 -5.20 -5.51 -16.03
C ILE A 151 -4.96 -7.02 -15.86
N PHE A 152 -5.30 -7.57 -14.70
CA PHE A 152 -5.20 -8.98 -14.33
C PHE A 152 -6.10 -9.25 -13.12
N GLU A 153 -6.81 -10.38 -13.15
CA GLU A 153 -7.70 -10.85 -12.10
C GLU A 153 -7.41 -12.33 -11.80
N THR A 154 -7.49 -12.70 -10.53
CA THR A 154 -7.40 -14.08 -10.06
C THR A 154 -8.38 -14.28 -8.90
N PRO A 155 -8.96 -15.48 -8.71
CA PRO A 155 -9.74 -15.77 -7.51
C PRO A 155 -8.89 -15.58 -6.24
N ILE A 156 -9.55 -15.17 -5.16
CA ILE A 156 -8.93 -15.14 -3.84
C ILE A 156 -8.78 -16.59 -3.35
N LEU A 157 -7.55 -16.97 -3.00
CA LEU A 157 -7.25 -18.26 -2.38
C LEU A 157 -7.18 -18.07 -0.86
N PHE A 158 -7.94 -18.88 -0.13
CA PHE A 158 -8.06 -18.78 1.33
C PHE A 158 -7.10 -19.70 2.08
N ASP A 159 -6.58 -20.72 1.39
CA ASP A 159 -5.73 -21.79 1.93
C ASP A 159 -4.28 -21.71 1.42
N GLN A 160 -3.95 -20.66 0.65
CA GLN A 160 -2.65 -20.51 0.01
C GLN A 160 -2.21 -19.04 -0.02
N TRP A 161 -0.90 -18.83 0.02
CA TRP A 161 -0.30 -17.55 -0.32
C TRP A 161 -0.51 -17.27 -1.81
N GLN A 162 -0.77 -16.02 -2.13
CA GLN A 162 -0.84 -15.52 -3.49
C GLN A 162 0.27 -14.51 -3.68
N ASP A 163 1.20 -14.80 -4.59
CA ASP A 163 2.36 -13.96 -4.85
C ASP A 163 2.09 -13.14 -6.11
N PHE A 164 2.47 -11.88 -6.04
CA PHE A 164 2.29 -10.93 -7.12
C PHE A 164 3.60 -10.21 -7.36
N ALA A 165 3.84 -9.89 -8.63
CA ALA A 165 4.79 -8.86 -8.97
C ALA A 165 4.27 -7.97 -10.08
N VAL A 166 4.60 -6.68 -10.01
CA VAL A 166 4.32 -5.71 -11.06
C VAL A 166 5.63 -5.10 -11.49
N GLN A 167 5.98 -5.33 -12.75
CA GLN A 167 7.11 -4.68 -13.40
C GLN A 167 6.63 -3.40 -14.09
N VAL A 168 7.20 -2.28 -13.70
CA VAL A 168 6.98 -0.95 -14.26
C VAL A 168 8.22 -0.56 -15.05
N ASP A 169 8.07 -0.35 -16.35
CA ASP A 169 9.15 0.14 -17.22
C ASP A 169 8.91 1.64 -17.48
N HIS A 170 9.61 2.50 -16.75
CA HIS A 170 9.51 3.96 -16.85
C HIS A 170 10.09 4.49 -18.17
N THR A 171 11.04 3.76 -18.77
CA THR A 171 11.66 4.13 -20.05
C THR A 171 10.71 3.87 -21.22
N LYS A 172 10.02 2.73 -21.22
CA LYS A 172 9.08 2.35 -22.29
C LYS A 172 7.64 2.76 -22.02
N GLY A 173 7.31 3.16 -20.79
CA GLY A 173 5.93 3.46 -20.40
C GLY A 173 5.05 2.22 -20.49
N THR A 174 5.52 1.11 -19.92
CA THR A 174 4.77 -0.16 -19.92
C THR A 174 4.68 -0.77 -18.53
N LEU A 175 3.73 -1.69 -18.36
CA LEU A 175 3.54 -2.46 -17.15
C LEU A 175 3.35 -3.94 -17.50
N LYS A 176 3.88 -4.84 -16.66
CA LYS A 176 3.71 -6.29 -16.77
C LYS A 176 3.41 -6.92 -15.41
N VAL A 177 2.46 -7.84 -15.37
CA VAL A 177 2.03 -8.53 -14.13
C VAL A 177 2.56 -9.96 -14.10
N PHE A 178 2.99 -10.39 -12.92
CA PHE A 178 3.41 -11.74 -12.59
C PHE A 178 2.57 -12.25 -11.42
N TYR A 179 2.28 -13.55 -11.42
CA TYR A 179 1.49 -14.20 -10.38
C TYR A 179 1.90 -15.65 -10.17
N SER A 180 1.78 -16.12 -8.94
CA SER A 180 1.86 -17.52 -8.53
C SER A 180 0.98 -17.78 -7.31
N ALA A 181 0.74 -19.06 -7.02
CA ALA A 181 0.04 -19.52 -5.83
C ALA A 181 0.89 -20.53 -5.05
N GLY A 182 0.80 -20.47 -3.73
CA GLY A 182 1.52 -21.37 -2.82
C GLY A 182 3.03 -21.19 -2.94
N ALA A 183 3.73 -22.27 -3.27
CA ALA A 183 5.20 -22.28 -3.43
C ALA A 183 5.63 -22.31 -4.91
N ALA A 184 4.71 -22.07 -5.85
CA ALA A 184 5.04 -22.05 -7.26
C ALA A 184 5.87 -20.79 -7.60
N PRO A 185 6.83 -20.87 -8.55
CA PRO A 185 7.57 -19.69 -8.97
C PRO A 185 6.68 -18.70 -9.74
N LEU A 186 6.84 -17.41 -9.47
CA LEU A 186 6.17 -16.32 -10.21
C LEU A 186 6.31 -16.49 -11.72
N GLN A 187 5.18 -16.44 -12.43
CA GLN A 187 5.15 -16.47 -13.90
C GLN A 187 4.50 -15.20 -14.44
N PRO A 188 4.91 -14.72 -15.64
CA PRO A 188 4.22 -13.63 -16.28
C PRO A 188 2.79 -14.05 -16.64
N VAL A 189 1.81 -13.27 -16.19
CA VAL A 189 0.38 -13.50 -16.48
C VAL A 189 -0.19 -12.47 -17.44
N THR A 190 0.58 -11.43 -17.77
CA THR A 190 0.31 -10.51 -18.86
C THR A 190 1.55 -10.37 -19.75
N GLU A 191 1.33 -9.91 -20.98
CA GLU A 191 2.39 -9.26 -21.73
C GLU A 191 2.67 -7.85 -21.18
N ALA A 192 3.74 -7.21 -21.64
CA ALA A 192 3.98 -5.81 -21.35
C ALA A 192 2.95 -4.95 -22.09
N THR A 193 2.13 -4.21 -21.36
CA THR A 193 1.08 -3.35 -21.91
C THR A 193 1.41 -1.87 -21.68
N PRO A 194 1.03 -0.95 -22.59
CA PRO A 194 1.22 0.48 -22.37
C PRO A 194 0.59 0.95 -21.05
N ASN A 195 1.32 1.74 -20.26
CA ASN A 195 0.85 2.33 -19.02
C ASN A 195 1.39 3.76 -18.83
N ASN A 196 0.61 4.62 -18.18
CA ASN A 196 1.07 5.97 -17.86
C ASN A 196 1.88 5.97 -16.55
N ASN A 197 3.19 5.73 -16.68
CA ASN A 197 4.16 5.67 -15.58
C ASN A 197 4.74 7.04 -15.19
N THR A 198 4.04 8.14 -15.49
CA THR A 198 4.46 9.50 -15.07
C THR A 198 3.89 9.86 -13.70
N GLY A 199 4.34 10.97 -13.12
CA GLY A 199 3.91 11.45 -11.79
C GLY A 199 4.72 10.87 -10.63
N LEU A 200 5.12 9.59 -10.73
CA LEU A 200 6.00 8.88 -9.77
C LEU A 200 5.58 9.07 -8.31
N GLY A 201 6.37 8.79 -7.28
CA GLY A 201 5.93 8.98 -5.89
C GLY A 201 6.05 7.71 -5.08
N GLN A 202 5.08 7.43 -4.19
CA GLN A 202 5.30 6.46 -3.11
C GLN A 202 4.49 5.18 -3.23
N LEU A 203 5.16 4.05 -3.06
CA LEU A 203 4.55 2.75 -2.82
C LEU A 203 3.96 2.70 -1.40
N GLN A 204 2.71 2.31 -1.37
CA GLN A 204 1.97 2.05 -0.16
C GLN A 204 1.54 0.59 -0.13
N VAL A 205 1.84 -0.06 0.99
CA VAL A 205 1.43 -1.45 1.26
C VAL A 205 0.53 -1.42 2.48
N GLY A 206 -0.69 -1.89 2.33
CA GLY A 206 -1.73 -1.64 3.29
C GLY A 206 -3.02 -2.40 3.04
N ILE A 207 -4.06 -1.98 3.72
CA ILE A 207 -5.45 -2.24 3.37
C ILE A 207 -6.16 -0.90 3.45
N LEU A 208 -6.83 -0.51 2.37
CA LEU A 208 -7.75 0.61 2.30
C LEU A 208 -9.11 0.06 1.88
N LYS A 209 -10.10 0.14 2.76
CA LYS A 209 -11.50 -0.20 2.48
C LYS A 209 -12.28 1.06 2.12
N LYS A 210 -12.81 1.10 0.90
CA LYS A 210 -13.68 2.18 0.42
C LYS A 210 -15.10 2.00 0.95
N PRO A 211 -15.88 3.08 1.12
CA PRO A 211 -17.30 2.97 1.43
C PRO A 211 -18.11 2.63 0.17
N THR A 212 -19.33 2.13 0.33
CA THR A 212 -20.30 1.95 -0.78
C THR A 212 -21.30 3.12 -0.83
N ASP A 213 -22.16 3.17 -1.84
CA ASP A 213 -23.26 4.13 -1.97
C ASP A 213 -22.84 5.60 -1.85
N THR A 214 -21.78 5.96 -2.56
CA THR A 214 -21.12 7.25 -2.43
C THR A 214 -20.72 7.84 -3.78
N THR A 215 -20.64 9.16 -3.83
CA THR A 215 -19.95 9.92 -4.89
C THR A 215 -18.71 10.66 -4.38
N ASN A 216 -18.47 10.63 -3.07
CA ASN A 216 -17.28 11.18 -2.41
C ASN A 216 -16.79 10.18 -1.35
N ILE A 217 -15.81 9.37 -1.75
CA ILE A 217 -15.29 8.26 -0.96
C ILE A 217 -14.67 8.70 0.38
N ASP A 218 -14.21 9.95 0.49
CA ASP A 218 -13.52 10.45 1.68
C ASP A 218 -14.50 10.88 2.78
N LEU A 219 -15.68 11.37 2.38
CA LEU A 219 -16.59 12.11 3.26
C LEU A 219 -17.99 11.53 3.39
N ASN A 220 -18.44 10.67 2.48
CA ASN A 220 -19.74 10.02 2.60
C ASN A 220 -19.75 8.58 2.06
N GLY A 221 -20.77 7.82 2.45
CA GLY A 221 -21.00 6.44 2.02
C GLY A 221 -21.20 5.46 3.17
N TYR A 222 -21.67 4.27 2.81
CA TYR A 222 -21.95 3.18 3.74
C TYR A 222 -20.69 2.34 3.99
N GLN A 223 -20.27 2.30 5.26
CA GLN A 223 -19.15 1.47 5.69
C GLN A 223 -19.57 0.03 6.02
N GLY A 224 -20.82 -0.20 6.43
CA GLY A 224 -21.25 -1.48 7.01
C GLY A 224 -20.46 -1.88 8.26
N PRO A 225 -20.99 -2.80 9.07
CA PRO A 225 -20.26 -3.31 10.22
C PRO A 225 -18.98 -4.03 9.75
N ILE A 226 -17.83 -3.62 10.27
CA ILE A 226 -16.64 -4.46 10.26
C ILE A 226 -16.75 -5.34 11.51
N PRO A 227 -16.71 -6.69 11.41
CA PRO A 227 -16.80 -7.54 12.58
C PRO A 227 -15.73 -7.12 13.59
N PHE A 228 -16.19 -6.52 14.68
CA PHE A 228 -15.35 -5.90 15.70
C PHE A 228 -14.66 -7.01 16.50
N CYS A 229 -13.34 -6.97 16.61
CA CYS A 229 -12.62 -7.70 17.65
C CYS A 229 -12.70 -6.89 18.95
N LEU A 230 -13.65 -7.20 19.82
CA LEU A 230 -13.56 -6.90 21.24
C LEU A 230 -12.80 -8.06 21.92
N PHE A 231 -11.59 -7.80 22.40
CA PHE A 231 -11.05 -8.55 23.54
C PHE A 231 -11.07 -7.59 24.73
N ASP A 232 -12.16 -7.61 25.48
CA ASP A 232 -12.11 -7.29 26.90
C ASP A 232 -11.54 -8.52 27.60
N LYS A 233 -10.30 -8.43 28.08
CA LYS A 233 -9.78 -9.36 29.07
C LYS A 233 -10.26 -8.89 30.44
N THR A 234 -11.49 -9.26 30.77
CA THR A 234 -11.87 -9.52 32.15
C THR A 234 -12.52 -10.89 32.21
N LEU A 235 -11.94 -11.72 33.10
CA LEU A 235 -12.14 -13.16 33.35
C LEU A 235 -11.28 -14.11 32.49
#